data_AF-A0AAD5F3E4-F1
#
_entry.id   AF-A0AAD5F3E4-F1
#
_cell.length_a   1.000
_cell.length_b   1.000
_cell.length_c   1.000
_cell.angle_alpha   90.00
_cell.angle_beta   90.00
_cell.angle_gamma   90.00
#
_symmetry.space_group_name_H-M   'P 1'
#
loop_
_entity.id
_entity.type
_entity.pdbx_description
1 polymer ?
#
loop_
_entity_poly.entity_id
_entity_poly.type
_entity_poly.pdbx_seq_one_letter_code
_entity_poly.pdbx_strand_id
1 'polypeptide(L)'
;MEELYLIGNLFGKPWSLMPNIVNAFFNADEDKDLAGTILEVLFSDNFLKSFKKLKAIRLKKSVLNLLLKLSTGWRPKKPNVGTICASNSQILRKYMVEGLYIVCTTDIAKDVKYIQILKIWDLLALEDIPKLADRLESILKRYTDDFINRCKEKCHEGDLEIPKSWLPSLDIVRFKDLSITENQSDLVGDNDSDDRSYVENSQVSESLLLMKFYSLSSGVVNHLG
;
A
#
# COMPACT_ATOMS: atom_id res chain seq x y z
N MET A 1 -1.42 -37.24 -12.74
CA MET A 1 -1.74 -36.46 -13.95
C MET A 1 -3.07 -35.67 -13.80
N GLU A 2 -3.60 -35.53 -12.58
CA GLU A 2 -4.85 -34.80 -12.29
C GLU A 2 -4.63 -33.39 -11.69
N GLU A 3 -3.43 -33.05 -11.22
CA GLU A 3 -3.14 -31.71 -10.63
C GLU A 3 -3.08 -30.56 -11.66
N LEU A 4 -3.00 -30.86 -12.96
CA LEU A 4 -2.93 -29.83 -14.01
C LEU A 4 -4.31 -29.40 -14.55
N TYR A 5 -5.37 -30.19 -14.30
CA TYR A 5 -6.71 -29.88 -14.79
C TYR A 5 -7.43 -28.83 -13.92
N LEU A 6 -7.11 -28.74 -12.63
CA LEU A 6 -7.70 -27.77 -11.73
C LEU A 6 -7.11 -26.36 -11.89
N ILE A 7 -5.83 -26.26 -12.29
CA ILE A 7 -5.16 -24.97 -12.52
C ILE A 7 -5.65 -24.30 -13.81
N GLY A 8 -6.06 -25.10 -14.82
CA GLY A 8 -6.55 -24.59 -16.11
C GLY A 8 -7.88 -23.84 -16.05
N ASN A 9 -8.77 -24.17 -15.11
CA ASN A 9 -10.11 -23.57 -15.04
C ASN A 9 -10.19 -22.25 -14.25
N LEU A 10 -9.13 -21.85 -13.54
CA LEU A 10 -9.08 -20.57 -12.82
C LEU A 10 -8.88 -19.35 -13.74
N PHE A 11 -8.51 -19.53 -15.01
CA PHE A 11 -8.15 -18.44 -15.92
C PHE A 11 -9.20 -18.11 -16.99
N GLY A 12 -10.34 -18.81 -17.00
CA GLY A 12 -11.36 -18.71 -18.06
C GLY A 12 -12.54 -17.76 -17.82
N LYS A 13 -12.66 -17.11 -16.65
CA LYS A 13 -13.77 -16.17 -16.36
C LYS A 13 -13.29 -14.70 -16.35
N PRO A 14 -14.14 -13.74 -16.77
CA PRO A 14 -13.85 -12.31 -16.61
C PRO A 14 -13.66 -11.99 -15.12
N TRP A 15 -12.48 -11.48 -14.75
CA TRP A 15 -12.13 -11.12 -13.36
C TRP A 15 -13.03 -10.05 -12.72
N SER A 16 -13.90 -9.40 -13.51
CA SER A 16 -14.93 -8.48 -13.02
C SER A 16 -16.02 -9.15 -12.18
N LEU A 17 -16.09 -10.49 -12.12
CA LEU A 17 -17.08 -11.25 -11.36
C LEU A 17 -16.52 -11.98 -10.13
N MET A 18 -15.29 -11.67 -9.69
CA MET A 18 -14.71 -12.29 -8.49
C MET A 18 -14.47 -11.26 -7.39
N PRO A 19 -15.38 -11.13 -6.40
CA PRO A 19 -15.25 -10.15 -5.32
C PRO A 19 -13.99 -10.33 -4.47
N ASN A 20 -13.41 -11.54 -4.43
CA ASN A 20 -12.26 -11.87 -3.59
C ASN A 20 -11.18 -12.63 -4.36
N ILE A 21 -10.52 -11.94 -5.28
CA ILE A 21 -9.34 -12.43 -6.03
C ILE A 21 -8.30 -13.03 -5.07
N VAL A 22 -8.16 -12.44 -3.88
CA VAL A 22 -7.13 -12.86 -2.92
C VAL A 22 -7.53 -14.10 -2.11
N ASN A 23 -8.82 -14.30 -1.76
CA ASN A 23 -9.27 -15.56 -1.19
C ASN A 23 -9.08 -16.71 -2.18
N ALA A 24 -9.34 -16.51 -3.47
CA ALA A 24 -9.08 -17.54 -4.48
C ALA A 24 -7.59 -17.89 -4.61
N PHE A 25 -6.68 -16.93 -4.35
CA PHE A 25 -5.23 -17.17 -4.35
C PHE A 25 -4.72 -17.83 -3.07
N PHE A 26 -5.28 -17.50 -1.89
CA PHE A 26 -4.89 -18.10 -0.61
C PHE A 26 -5.56 -19.46 -0.37
N ASN A 27 -6.79 -19.68 -0.85
CA ASN A 27 -7.50 -20.96 -0.73
C ASN A 27 -6.99 -22.04 -1.72
N ALA A 28 -6.09 -21.69 -2.63
CA ALA A 28 -5.44 -22.64 -3.54
C ALA A 28 -4.19 -23.32 -2.93
N ASP A 29 -3.70 -22.82 -1.79
CA ASP A 29 -2.85 -23.59 -0.88
C ASP A 29 -3.77 -24.03 0.27
N GLU A 30 -4.10 -25.31 0.34
CA GLU A 30 -4.93 -25.87 1.41
C GLU A 30 -4.38 -25.49 2.79
N ASP A 31 -5.29 -25.11 3.69
CA ASP A 31 -5.09 -24.85 5.12
C ASP A 31 -4.17 -23.69 5.50
N LYS A 32 -4.67 -22.44 5.46
CA LYS A 32 -4.55 -21.50 6.60
C LYS A 32 -5.70 -20.50 6.62
N ASP A 33 -6.53 -20.59 7.66
CA ASP A 33 -7.43 -19.53 8.09
C ASP A 33 -6.73 -18.16 8.06
N LEU A 34 -7.36 -17.17 7.41
CA LEU A 34 -6.96 -15.76 7.46
C LEU A 34 -7.24 -15.12 8.84
N ALA A 35 -7.61 -15.91 9.86
CA ALA A 35 -8.00 -15.52 11.21
C ALA A 35 -6.90 -14.85 12.06
N GLY A 36 -5.71 -14.60 11.50
CA GLY A 36 -4.57 -13.96 12.18
C GLY A 36 -4.23 -12.54 11.73
N THR A 37 -5.00 -11.92 10.84
CA THR A 37 -4.70 -10.57 10.35
C THR A 37 -5.12 -9.50 11.37
N ILE A 38 -4.15 -8.69 11.81
CA ILE A 38 -4.36 -7.61 12.79
C ILE A 38 -4.45 -6.25 12.07
N LEU A 39 -3.73 -6.09 10.96
CA LEU A 39 -3.67 -4.87 10.17
C LEU A 39 -4.43 -5.05 8.86
N GLU A 40 -5.35 -4.12 8.58
CA GLU A 40 -5.98 -4.08 7.27
C GLU A 40 -4.95 -3.71 6.19
N VAL A 41 -4.87 -4.54 5.15
CA VAL A 41 -3.94 -4.36 4.03
C VAL A 41 -4.74 -4.10 2.76
N LEU A 42 -4.40 -3.01 2.08
CA LEU A 42 -4.99 -2.63 0.80
C LEU A 42 -3.97 -2.76 -0.33
N PHE A 43 -4.39 -3.27 -1.48
CA PHE A 43 -3.55 -3.43 -2.66
C PHE A 43 -3.94 -2.49 -3.78
N SER A 44 -2.96 -1.85 -4.41
CA SER A 44 -3.18 -1.03 -5.58
C SER A 44 -3.39 -1.88 -6.86
N ASP A 45 -4.00 -1.27 -7.88
CA ASP A 45 -4.03 -1.83 -9.24
C ASP A 45 -2.63 -2.15 -9.79
N ASN A 46 -1.62 -1.33 -9.46
CA ASN A 46 -0.25 -1.55 -9.91
C ASN A 46 0.35 -2.81 -9.31
N PHE A 47 0.21 -3.00 -8.00
CA PHE A 47 0.65 -4.21 -7.33
C PHE A 47 0.00 -5.45 -7.94
N LEU A 48 -1.32 -5.44 -8.17
CA LEU A 48 -2.04 -6.57 -8.76
C LEU A 48 -1.50 -6.91 -10.16
N LYS A 49 -1.23 -5.88 -10.99
CA LYS A 49 -0.61 -6.05 -12.31
C LYS A 49 0.80 -6.62 -12.22
N SER A 50 1.63 -6.09 -11.33
CA SER A 50 3.02 -6.54 -11.11
C SER A 50 3.06 -7.98 -10.59
N PHE A 51 2.21 -8.30 -9.61
CA PHE A 51 2.08 -9.66 -9.06
C PHE A 51 1.61 -10.67 -10.11
N LYS A 52 0.64 -10.30 -10.97
CA LYS A 52 0.16 -11.16 -12.07
C LYS A 52 1.28 -11.53 -13.04
N LYS A 53 2.19 -10.58 -13.33
CA LYS A 53 3.32 -10.77 -14.26
C LYS A 53 4.39 -11.73 -13.75
N LEU A 54 4.42 -12.04 -12.45
CA LEU A 54 5.37 -13.02 -11.90
C LEU A 54 5.14 -14.38 -12.56
N LYS A 55 6.22 -14.97 -13.11
CA LYS A 55 6.16 -16.31 -13.73
C LYS A 55 6.46 -17.41 -12.73
N ALA A 56 7.41 -17.20 -11.83
CA ALA A 56 7.84 -18.19 -10.86
C ALA A 56 6.83 -18.35 -9.73
N ILE A 57 6.29 -19.56 -9.58
CA ILE A 57 5.36 -19.91 -8.48
C ILE A 57 6.02 -19.70 -7.12
N ARG A 58 7.30 -20.09 -6.99
CA ARG A 58 8.10 -19.90 -5.77
C ARG A 58 8.12 -18.42 -5.33
N LEU A 59 8.36 -17.51 -6.27
CA LEU A 59 8.39 -16.07 -6.01
C LEU A 59 7.01 -15.54 -5.60
N LYS A 60 5.93 -15.98 -6.26
CA LYS A 60 4.56 -15.64 -5.85
C LYS A 60 4.28 -16.04 -4.41
N LYS A 61 4.64 -17.28 -4.03
CA LYS A 61 4.48 -17.77 -2.64
C LYS A 61 5.31 -16.94 -1.65
N SER A 62 6.54 -16.60 -1.99
CA SER A 62 7.39 -15.75 -1.13
C SER A 62 6.81 -14.36 -0.91
N VAL A 63 6.25 -13.74 -1.96
CA VAL A 63 5.55 -12.44 -1.87
C VAL A 63 4.32 -12.55 -0.96
N LEU A 64 3.48 -13.57 -1.15
CA LEU A 64 2.27 -13.78 -0.33
C LEU A 64 2.62 -14.04 1.14
N ASN A 65 3.64 -14.87 1.41
CA ASN A 65 4.11 -15.14 2.77
C ASN A 65 4.61 -13.87 3.48
N LEU A 66 5.29 -12.99 2.74
CA LEU A 66 5.72 -11.70 3.30
C LEU A 66 4.51 -10.80 3.58
N LEU A 67 3.53 -10.73 2.69
CA LEU A 67 2.31 -9.96 2.91
C LEU A 67 1.52 -10.45 4.13
N LEU A 68 1.39 -11.77 4.30
CA LEU A 68 0.75 -12.37 5.46
C LEU A 68 1.48 -12.02 6.76
N LYS A 69 2.82 -12.05 6.78
CA LYS A 69 3.58 -11.58 7.95
C LYS A 69 3.33 -10.10 8.22
N LEU A 70 3.32 -9.26 7.19
CA LEU A 70 3.09 -7.82 7.38
C LEU A 70 1.67 -7.53 7.92
N SER A 71 0.67 -8.31 7.51
CA SER A 71 -0.72 -8.18 7.96
C SER A 71 -0.93 -8.63 9.42
N THR A 72 -0.08 -9.51 9.93
CA THR A 72 -0.09 -9.91 11.36
C THR A 72 0.64 -8.90 12.26
N GLY A 73 1.08 -7.75 11.72
CA GLY A 73 1.82 -6.74 12.48
C GLY A 73 3.31 -7.05 12.64
N TRP A 74 3.84 -8.12 12.02
CA TRP A 74 5.27 -8.40 12.07
C TRP A 74 6.07 -7.26 11.43
N ARG A 75 7.16 -6.87 12.08
CA ARG A 75 8.13 -5.90 11.57
C ARG A 75 9.57 -6.38 11.75
N PRO A 76 10.49 -6.05 10.83
CA PRO A 76 11.90 -6.39 10.99
C PRO A 76 12.51 -5.70 12.21
N LYS A 77 13.11 -6.48 13.13
CA LYS A 77 13.73 -5.97 14.38
C LYS A 77 15.07 -5.24 14.18
N LYS A 78 15.70 -5.36 13.00
CA LYS A 78 16.95 -4.67 12.64
C LYS A 78 16.83 -4.02 11.26
N PRO A 79 17.14 -2.73 11.10
CA PRO A 79 17.33 -2.11 9.80
C PRO A 79 18.70 -2.53 9.22
N ASN A 80 18.89 -3.80 8.84
CA ASN A 80 20.12 -4.23 8.19
C ASN A 80 19.92 -4.35 6.67
N VAL A 81 20.64 -3.49 5.93
CA VAL A 81 21.02 -3.51 4.50
C VAL A 81 19.90 -3.51 3.45
N GLY A 82 18.70 -4.03 3.72
CA GLY A 82 17.56 -4.08 2.78
C GLY A 82 16.47 -3.02 3.02
N THR A 83 16.43 -2.42 4.21
CA THR A 83 15.46 -1.37 4.57
C THR A 83 16.03 0.02 4.29
N ILE A 84 16.55 0.24 3.07
CA ILE A 84 17.04 1.56 2.66
C ILE A 84 15.83 2.44 2.32
N CYS A 85 15.23 3.10 3.30
CA CYS A 85 14.39 4.25 2.96
C CYS A 85 15.34 5.39 2.57
N ALA A 86 15.39 5.71 1.28
CA ALA A 86 16.22 6.79 0.74
C ALA A 86 15.51 8.15 0.81
N SER A 87 14.39 8.28 1.53
CA SER A 87 13.67 9.54 1.62
C SER A 87 13.19 9.83 3.04
N ASN A 88 13.18 11.11 3.39
CA ASN A 88 12.84 11.69 4.69
C ASN A 88 11.39 11.40 5.18
N SER A 89 10.63 10.55 4.47
CA SER A 89 9.28 10.16 4.85
C SER A 89 9.29 8.85 5.64
N GLN A 90 9.20 8.95 6.96
CA GLN A 90 9.06 7.80 7.88
C GLN A 90 7.79 6.93 7.61
N ILE A 91 6.91 7.37 6.69
CA ILE A 91 5.67 6.67 6.32
C ILE A 91 5.90 5.67 5.18
N LEU A 92 6.81 5.96 4.25
CA LEU A 92 7.14 5.06 3.13
C LEU A 92 8.00 3.91 3.64
N ARG A 93 7.57 2.68 3.38
CA ARG A 93 8.25 1.46 3.80
C ARG A 93 8.47 0.54 2.60
N LYS A 94 9.60 -0.17 2.62
CA LYS A 94 9.91 -1.18 1.61
C LYS A 94 10.40 -2.47 2.24
N TYR A 95 9.99 -3.60 1.67
CA TYR A 95 10.37 -4.93 2.14
C TYR A 95 10.87 -5.78 0.98
N MET A 96 12.11 -6.26 1.08
CA MET A 96 12.73 -7.11 0.05
C MET A 96 12.14 -8.53 0.07
N VAL A 97 11.89 -9.07 -1.12
CA VAL A 97 11.50 -10.45 -1.37
C VAL A 97 12.17 -10.93 -2.66
N GLU A 98 13.23 -11.73 -2.51
CA GLU A 98 13.93 -12.39 -3.61
C GLU A 98 14.33 -11.46 -4.79
N GLY A 99 14.87 -10.29 -4.47
CA GLY A 99 15.33 -9.31 -5.47
C GLY A 99 14.28 -8.28 -5.89
N LEU A 100 13.02 -8.46 -5.51
CA LEU A 100 11.96 -7.46 -5.63
C LEU A 100 11.66 -6.80 -4.29
N TYR A 101 10.92 -5.70 -4.31
CA TYR A 101 10.53 -4.94 -3.14
C TYR A 101 9.03 -4.68 -3.15
N ILE A 102 8.38 -5.01 -2.04
CA ILE A 102 7.04 -4.52 -1.74
C ILE A 102 7.19 -3.09 -1.23
N VAL A 103 6.64 -2.12 -1.95
CA VAL A 103 6.61 -0.71 -1.55
C VAL A 103 5.24 -0.39 -0.97
N CYS A 104 5.21 0.18 0.23
CA CYS A 104 3.96 0.41 0.97
C CYS A 104 4.03 1.67 1.86
N THR A 105 2.87 2.15 2.29
CA THR A 105 2.75 3.24 3.26
C THR A 105 1.78 2.87 4.37
N THR A 106 2.01 3.40 5.57
CA THR A 106 0.94 3.48 6.57
C THR A 106 -0.01 4.63 6.19
N ASP A 107 -1.31 4.35 6.13
CA ASP A 107 -2.36 5.32 5.84
C ASP A 107 -3.46 5.19 6.92
N ILE A 108 -4.46 6.06 6.90
CA ILE A 108 -5.60 6.03 7.82
C ILE A 108 -6.88 5.89 6.99
N ALA A 109 -7.62 4.82 7.21
CA ALA A 109 -8.97 4.66 6.69
C ALA A 109 -9.99 5.23 7.68
N LYS A 110 -11.07 5.80 7.16
CA LYS A 110 -12.23 6.24 7.94
C LYS A 110 -13.42 5.35 7.56
N ASP A 111 -13.94 4.65 8.55
CA ASP A 111 -15.25 4.00 8.49
C ASP A 111 -16.05 4.45 9.73
N VAL A 112 -16.47 3.53 10.61
CA VAL A 112 -17.05 3.86 11.93
C VAL A 112 -16.06 4.51 12.89
N LYS A 113 -14.76 4.40 12.62
CA LYS A 113 -13.64 5.03 13.32
C LYS A 113 -12.50 5.26 12.35
N TYR A 114 -11.52 6.07 12.74
CA TYR A 114 -10.26 6.14 12.02
C TYR A 114 -9.38 4.98 12.45
N ILE A 115 -8.78 4.26 11.50
CA ILE A 115 -7.86 3.16 11.78
C ILE A 115 -6.65 3.21 10.85
N GLN A 116 -5.47 2.91 11.40
CA GLN A 116 -4.28 2.72 10.56
C GLN A 116 -4.42 1.48 9.67
N ILE A 117 -4.03 1.64 8.42
CA ILE A 117 -4.03 0.60 7.40
C ILE A 117 -2.68 0.55 6.68
N LEU A 118 -2.37 -0.57 6.05
CA LEU A 118 -1.19 -0.73 5.19
C LEU A 118 -1.59 -0.68 3.72
N LYS A 119 -1.14 0.34 2.99
CA LYS A 119 -1.36 0.44 1.55
C LYS A 119 -0.15 -0.08 0.79
N ILE A 120 -0.33 -1.16 0.05
CA ILE A 120 0.67 -1.73 -0.85
C ILE A 120 0.55 -1.03 -2.21
N TRP A 121 1.57 -0.27 -2.55
CA TRP A 121 1.59 0.54 -3.77
C TRP A 121 2.07 -0.23 -4.98
N ASP A 122 3.10 -1.07 -4.86
CA ASP A 122 3.59 -1.87 -5.96
C ASP A 122 4.59 -2.97 -5.50
N LEU A 123 4.92 -3.87 -6.42
CA LEU A 123 6.02 -4.83 -6.32
C LEU A 123 7.03 -4.53 -7.43
N LEU A 124 8.20 -4.00 -7.07
CA LEU A 124 9.14 -3.41 -8.01
C LEU A 124 10.58 -3.91 -7.81
N ALA A 125 11.38 -3.82 -8.87
CA ALA A 125 12.83 -3.92 -8.75
C ALA A 125 13.41 -2.64 -8.11
N LEU A 126 14.64 -2.70 -7.61
CA LEU A 126 15.24 -1.61 -6.81
C LEU A 126 15.34 -0.30 -7.62
N GLU A 127 15.65 -0.41 -8.90
CA GLU A 127 15.82 0.67 -9.86
C GLU A 127 14.55 1.49 -10.10
N ASP A 128 13.37 0.89 -9.95
CA ASP A 128 12.08 1.54 -10.20
C ASP A 128 11.51 2.21 -8.94
N ILE A 129 12.06 1.92 -7.76
CA ILE A 129 11.57 2.45 -6.48
C ILE A 129 11.67 3.98 -6.39
N PRO A 130 12.78 4.64 -6.77
CA PRO A 130 12.90 6.10 -6.68
C PRO A 130 11.76 6.82 -7.39
N LYS A 131 11.40 6.37 -8.60
CA LYS A 131 10.30 6.94 -9.40
C LYS A 131 8.96 6.87 -8.67
N LEU A 132 8.67 5.76 -7.99
CA LEU A 132 7.44 5.67 -7.18
C LEU A 132 7.56 6.51 -5.90
N ALA A 133 8.71 6.51 -5.25
CA ALA A 133 8.96 7.25 -4.02
C ALA A 133 8.78 8.76 -4.21
N ASP A 134 9.32 9.33 -5.28
CA ASP A 134 9.22 10.77 -5.59
C ASP A 134 7.76 11.19 -5.79
N ARG A 135 6.99 10.37 -6.52
CA ARG A 135 5.56 10.61 -6.76
C ARG A 135 4.76 10.53 -5.47
N LEU A 136 5.07 9.56 -4.59
CA LEU A 136 4.43 9.45 -3.28
C LEU A 136 4.82 10.61 -2.37
N GLU A 137 6.07 11.06 -2.40
CA GLU A 137 6.51 12.21 -1.62
C GLU A 137 5.76 13.50 -2.02
N SER A 138 5.56 13.71 -3.33
CA SER A 138 4.75 14.81 -3.85
C SER A 138 3.32 14.78 -3.29
N ILE A 139 2.72 13.59 -3.18
CA ILE A 139 1.40 13.43 -2.55
C ILE A 139 1.45 13.74 -1.05
N LEU A 140 2.43 13.16 -0.33
CA LEU A 140 2.54 13.32 1.13
C LEU A 140 2.77 14.78 1.53
N LYS A 141 3.41 15.60 0.68
CA LYS A 141 3.58 17.05 0.91
C LYS A 141 2.24 17.80 1.00
N ARG A 142 1.21 17.31 0.29
CA ARG A 142 -0.16 17.85 0.33
C ARG A 142 -0.93 17.44 1.59
N TYR A 143 -0.43 16.49 2.38
CA TYR A 143 -1.09 16.04 3.60
C TYR A 143 -0.79 16.96 4.78
N THR A 144 -1.72 17.06 5.73
CA THR A 144 -1.51 17.80 6.97
C THR A 144 -0.49 17.11 7.86
N ASP A 145 0.21 17.89 8.68
CA ASP A 145 1.20 17.33 9.61
C ASP A 145 0.52 16.45 10.68
N ASP A 146 -0.69 16.78 11.12
CA ASP A 146 -1.48 15.94 12.04
C ASP A 146 -1.75 14.55 11.43
N PHE A 147 -2.20 14.50 10.17
CA PHE A 147 -2.43 13.24 9.46
C PHE A 147 -1.15 12.41 9.35
N ILE A 148 -0.05 13.06 8.92
CA ILE A 148 1.27 12.43 8.76
C ILE A 148 1.79 11.91 10.11
N ASN A 149 1.62 12.65 11.19
CA ASN A 149 2.05 12.24 12.53
C ASN A 149 1.27 11.02 13.02
N ARG A 150 -0.04 10.99 12.78
CA ARG A 150 -0.88 9.82 13.11
C ARG A 150 -0.51 8.59 12.29
N CYS A 151 -0.15 8.73 11.01
CA CYS A 151 0.38 7.62 10.22
C CYS A 151 1.71 7.06 10.78
N LYS A 152 2.49 7.87 11.49
CA LYS A 152 3.77 7.49 12.10
C LYS A 152 3.63 6.94 13.51
N GLU A 153 2.49 7.12 14.18
CA GLU A 153 2.26 6.56 15.50
C GLU A 153 2.45 5.04 15.47
N LYS A 154 3.24 4.53 16.41
CA LYS A 154 3.47 3.09 16.57
C LYS A 154 2.83 2.62 17.87
N CYS A 155 2.17 1.47 17.81
CA CYS A 155 1.67 0.75 18.97
C CYS A 155 2.15 -0.69 18.86
N HIS A 156 2.60 -1.29 19.96
CA HIS A 156 3.08 -2.66 19.95
C HIS A 156 2.37 -3.50 21.01
N GLU A 157 2.04 -4.73 20.63
CA GLU A 157 1.63 -5.78 21.55
C GLU A 157 2.65 -6.92 21.46
N GLY A 158 3.52 -6.99 22.48
CA GLY A 158 4.73 -7.81 22.41
C GLY A 158 5.63 -7.40 21.25
N ASP A 159 5.82 -8.31 20.29
CA ASP A 159 6.68 -8.12 19.12
C ASP A 159 5.93 -7.61 17.87
N LEU A 160 4.61 -7.40 17.95
CA LEU A 160 3.76 -7.05 16.80
C LEU A 160 3.37 -5.58 16.83
N GLU A 161 3.48 -4.88 15.69
CA GLU A 161 2.96 -3.52 15.49
C GLU A 161 1.45 -3.61 15.21
N ILE A 162 0.62 -3.09 16.12
CA ILE A 162 -0.84 -3.09 16.02
C ILE A 162 -1.35 -1.74 15.47
N PRO A 163 -2.43 -1.71 14.66
CA PRO A 163 -2.96 -0.46 14.14
C PRO A 163 -3.53 0.41 15.27
N LYS A 164 -3.18 1.69 15.24
CA LYS A 164 -3.87 2.70 16.04
C LYS A 164 -5.26 2.96 15.49
N SER A 165 -6.19 3.35 16.38
CA SER A 165 -7.50 3.84 15.99
C SER A 165 -7.92 5.06 16.80
N TRP A 166 -8.69 5.95 16.18
CA TRP A 166 -9.16 7.20 16.78
C TRP A 166 -10.66 7.38 16.55
N LEU A 167 -11.31 8.13 17.45
CA LEU A 167 -12.74 8.41 17.35
C LEU A 167 -13.07 9.26 16.10
N PRO A 168 -14.24 9.06 15.47
CA PRO A 168 -14.68 9.87 14.33
C PRO A 168 -14.73 11.38 14.61
N SER A 169 -14.95 11.75 15.87
CA SER A 169 -15.10 13.14 16.31
C SER A 169 -13.80 13.95 16.28
N LEU A 170 -12.63 13.33 16.09
CA LEU A 170 -11.36 14.06 15.97
C LEU A 170 -11.26 14.85 14.65
N ASP A 171 -12.12 14.57 13.68
CA ASP A 171 -12.12 15.16 12.34
C ASP A 171 -10.71 15.29 11.74
N ILE A 172 -10.06 14.15 11.52
CA ILE A 172 -8.69 14.10 11.01
C ILE A 172 -8.69 14.62 9.56
N VAL A 173 -8.20 15.84 9.38
CA VAL A 173 -8.07 16.49 8.07
C VAL A 173 -6.85 15.91 7.34
N ARG A 174 -7.09 15.29 6.17
CA ARG A 174 -6.01 14.68 5.38
C ARG A 174 -5.19 15.70 4.62
N PHE A 175 -5.84 16.60 3.88
CA PHE A 175 -5.17 17.52 2.95
C PHE A 175 -5.02 18.91 3.55
N LYS A 176 -3.88 19.55 3.27
CA LYS A 176 -3.68 20.98 3.56
C LYS A 176 -4.64 21.80 2.71
N ASP A 177 -5.18 22.86 3.31
CA ASP A 177 -5.92 23.88 2.56
C ASP A 177 -4.90 24.76 1.81
N LEU A 178 -4.92 24.68 0.49
CA LEU A 178 -3.99 25.42 -0.37
C LEU A 178 -4.39 26.89 -0.54
N SER A 179 -5.61 27.27 -0.15
CA SER A 179 -6.14 28.64 -0.31
C SER A 179 -5.42 29.70 0.53
N ILE A 180 -4.59 29.29 1.50
CA ILE A 180 -3.92 30.20 2.44
C ILE A 180 -2.52 30.63 1.95
N THR A 181 -1.96 29.93 0.95
CA THR A 181 -0.53 30.13 0.55
C THR A 181 -0.34 31.08 -0.63
N GLU A 182 -1.39 31.40 -1.40
CA GLU A 182 -1.29 32.31 -2.56
C GLU A 182 -1.14 33.80 -2.19
N ASN A 183 -1.33 34.18 -0.92
CA ASN A 183 -1.32 35.60 -0.51
C ASN A 183 0.04 36.10 0.04
N GLN A 184 1.14 35.36 -0.13
CA GLN A 184 2.49 35.81 0.30
C GLN A 184 3.61 35.53 -0.70
N SER A 185 3.38 35.70 -2.00
CA SER A 185 4.48 35.79 -2.96
C SER A 185 4.30 36.94 -3.93
N ASP A 186 4.22 38.14 -3.38
CA ASP A 186 4.41 39.37 -4.15
C ASP A 186 5.83 39.89 -3.92
N LEU A 187 6.56 39.93 -5.05
CA LEU A 187 7.66 40.84 -5.43
C LEU A 187 9.11 40.28 -5.49
N VAL A 188 9.48 40.03 -6.75
CA VAL A 188 10.74 40.33 -7.48
C VAL A 188 11.71 39.17 -7.75
N GLY A 189 11.87 38.88 -9.06
CA GLY A 189 13.20 38.64 -9.62
C GLY A 189 13.34 37.42 -10.54
N ASP A 190 12.93 37.59 -11.79
CA ASP A 190 13.54 37.08 -13.04
C ASP A 190 14.48 35.84 -12.95
N ASN A 191 14.03 34.71 -13.52
CA ASN A 191 14.87 33.88 -14.40
C ASN A 191 14.05 32.78 -15.09
N ASP A 192 14.14 32.80 -16.41
CA ASP A 192 13.85 31.76 -17.39
C ASP A 192 14.24 30.35 -16.88
N SER A 193 13.25 29.48 -16.65
CA SER A 193 13.49 28.02 -16.61
C SER A 193 12.21 27.18 -16.68
N ASP A 194 12.09 26.48 -17.81
CA ASP A 194 11.57 25.10 -17.94
C ASP A 194 10.20 24.76 -17.30
N ASP A 195 9.16 25.45 -17.77
CA ASP A 195 7.74 25.28 -17.39
C ASP A 195 7.11 23.93 -17.84
N ARG A 196 7.90 22.97 -18.36
CA ARG A 196 7.39 21.65 -18.79
C ARG A 196 7.42 20.58 -17.70
N SER A 197 8.25 20.72 -16.66
CA SER A 197 8.42 19.67 -15.65
C SER A 197 7.37 19.69 -14.52
N TYR A 198 6.79 20.85 -14.21
CA TYR A 198 5.82 21.01 -13.12
C TYR A 198 4.44 20.43 -13.46
N VAL A 199 3.98 20.61 -14.71
CA VAL A 199 2.68 20.13 -15.18
C VAL A 199 2.63 18.61 -15.24
N GLU A 200 3.67 17.96 -15.78
CA GLU A 200 3.74 16.49 -15.87
C GLU A 200 3.79 15.83 -14.48
N ASN A 201 4.58 16.36 -13.55
CA ASN A 201 4.67 15.82 -12.20
C ASN A 201 3.35 15.94 -11.41
N SER A 202 2.61 17.04 -11.57
CA SER A 202 1.30 17.18 -10.93
C SER A 202 0.30 16.16 -11.47
N GLN A 203 0.17 16.06 -12.80
CA GLN A 203 -0.74 15.09 -13.45
C GLN A 203 -0.42 13.64 -13.06
N VAL A 204 0.86 13.30 -12.98
CA VAL A 204 1.33 11.96 -12.62
C VAL A 204 1.13 11.66 -11.13
N SER A 205 1.23 12.65 -10.24
CA SER A 205 0.92 12.50 -8.81
C SER A 205 -0.58 12.36 -8.55
N GLU A 206 -1.42 13.09 -9.30
CA GLU A 206 -2.87 12.98 -9.24
C GLU A 206 -3.36 11.59 -9.66
N SER A 207 -2.71 10.97 -10.65
CA SER A 207 -3.03 9.58 -11.01
C SER A 207 -2.79 8.58 -9.88
N LEU A 208 -1.83 8.83 -8.97
CA LEU A 208 -1.62 7.99 -7.78
C LEU A 208 -2.66 8.27 -6.69
N LEU A 209 -3.12 9.51 -6.54
CA LEU A 209 -4.21 9.86 -5.63
C LEU A 209 -5.53 9.20 -6.03
N LEU A 210 -5.79 9.08 -7.33
CA LEU A 210 -6.98 8.45 -7.90
C LEU A 210 -6.84 6.92 -8.05
N MET A 211 -5.71 6.35 -7.63
CA MET A 211 -5.46 4.92 -7.76
C MET A 211 -6.43 4.12 -6.90
N LYS A 212 -6.98 3.04 -7.47
CA LYS A 212 -7.88 2.14 -6.76
C LYS A 212 -7.09 1.21 -5.84
N PHE A 213 -7.67 0.98 -4.68
CA PHE A 213 -7.16 0.08 -3.65
C PHE A 213 -8.22 -0.97 -3.31
N TYR A 214 -7.79 -2.22 -3.12
CA TYR A 214 -8.66 -3.36 -2.79
C TYR A 214 -8.27 -3.95 -1.45
N SER A 215 -9.24 -4.16 -0.57
CA SER A 215 -9.04 -4.75 0.76
C SER A 215 -8.99 -6.28 0.72
N LEU A 216 -8.23 -6.86 1.65
CA LEU A 216 -8.33 -8.28 2.02
C LEU A 216 -9.54 -8.47 2.93
N SER A 217 -10.74 -8.55 2.37
CA SER A 217 -11.87 -8.93 3.20
C SER A 217 -11.78 -10.42 3.57
N SER A 218 -11.85 -10.72 4.88
CA SER A 218 -12.16 -12.06 5.36
C SER A 218 -13.60 -12.35 4.95
N GLY A 219 -13.77 -12.97 3.78
CA GLY A 219 -15.05 -13.53 3.38
C GLY A 219 -15.45 -14.64 4.35
N VAL A 220 -16.18 -14.29 5.41
CA VAL A 220 -16.97 -15.28 6.15
C VAL A 220 -18.02 -15.79 5.18
N VAL A 221 -17.84 -17.00 4.69
CA VAL A 221 -18.89 -17.71 3.96
C VAL A 221 -19.96 -18.02 5.00
N ASN A 222 -21.01 -17.20 5.03
CA ASN A 222 -22.23 -17.56 5.74
C ASN A 222 -22.84 -18.76 5.01
N HIS A 223 -22.47 -19.95 5.44
CA HIS A 223 -23.27 -21.15 5.21
C HIS A 223 -24.54 -20.99 6.04
N LEU A 224 -25.51 -20.26 5.50
CA LEU A 224 -26.90 -20.41 5.91
C LEU A 224 -27.35 -21.77 5.39
N GLY A 225 -27.76 -22.63 6.34
CA GLY A 225 -28.17 -24.01 6.11
C GLY A 225 -29.56 -24.18 5.54
#